data_AF-A0A7S4QB13-F1
#
_entry.id   AF-A0A7S4QB13-F1
#
_cell.length_a   1.000
_cell.length_b   1.000
_cell.length_c   1.000
_cell.angle_alpha   90.00
_cell.angle_beta   90.00
_cell.angle_gamma   90.00
#
_symmetry.space_group_name_H-M   'P 1'
#
loop_
_entity.id
_entity.type
_entity.pdbx_description
1 polymer ?
#
loop_
_entity_poly.entity_id
_entity_poly.type
_entity_poly.pdbx_seq_one_letter_code
_entity_poly.pdbx_strand_id
1 'polypeptide(L)'
;ENTDKIVGNFDSVVYSDEQAEEESSTNSIQLKDAEEDMEDTTQSQTVNSPAEPIIDYPGLRSGLVSLPQEGSLRDIEYSHYRHRNKKDPYTKLLLEQSRALPDIRRPDGKKVRYLSLGCTSPKQGRKLSWEDSYTNLLSTDTNLVVRAGCGMTGPLYPSVCTESLISEVTHSRSQEFDVIILNFFSKGLNGLYDLAVRLRERYPDAIMVVLRVVQMNHINWAQKGKIIGTLEDLAKWRKYKFGSEELFSLIKHNKQLTLRWMGFAERDKVLLKIKKKLGAKIRGIPMSLDPKETILKYHEYFSQDFRGLSIRGHVLLLKAIRQATKTGMETYPMEPRIGTWGDGDKCSSWYTSGVITENHSPSLVMEQFTFSSSRKLFALSTGLDHPHAGSWIHVTNPYNQDRQLFISYMASGPDYSIYPQTEITLQFTNQKGERIERKFTTNPLSSTAYSHLGRVNTVKTKDLGVIPPGTSVVSWVPLERKNRPFRITAMKVVKEGVSSVGVLGPAVDLRVDHY
;
A
#
# COMPACT_ATOMS: atom_id res chain seq x y z
N GLU A 1 34.94 35.00 -35.79
CA GLU A 1 33.73 34.37 -36.37
C GLU A 1 34.09 32.95 -36.79
N ASN A 2 33.28 31.98 -36.36
CA ASN A 2 33.13 30.56 -36.79
C ASN A 2 34.36 29.62 -36.72
N THR A 3 34.40 28.61 -35.82
CA THR A 3 33.79 27.24 -35.89
C THR A 3 34.30 26.41 -37.09
N ASP A 4 34.66 25.13 -37.02
CA ASP A 4 34.33 24.05 -36.10
C ASP A 4 35.30 22.85 -36.23
N LYS A 5 35.47 22.15 -35.09
CA LYS A 5 35.56 20.69 -34.81
C LYS A 5 36.36 19.71 -35.68
N ILE A 6 37.28 19.06 -34.97
CA ILE A 6 37.91 17.75 -35.25
C ILE A 6 37.13 16.64 -34.50
N VAL A 7 36.99 15.50 -35.16
CA VAL A 7 36.44 14.21 -34.70
C VAL A 7 37.51 13.42 -33.93
N GLY A 8 37.13 12.72 -32.85
CA GLY A 8 38.01 11.79 -32.15
C GLY A 8 37.24 10.69 -31.41
N ASN A 9 37.47 9.46 -31.85
CA ASN A 9 36.93 8.19 -31.36
C ASN A 9 37.27 7.91 -29.88
N PHE A 10 36.43 7.10 -29.22
CA PHE A 10 36.78 6.42 -27.97
C PHE A 10 36.50 4.92 -28.09
N ASP A 11 37.53 4.14 -27.80
CA ASP A 11 37.62 2.69 -27.90
C ASP A 11 36.79 1.94 -26.85
N SER A 12 36.29 0.79 -27.29
CA SER A 12 35.62 -0.26 -26.54
C SER A 12 36.60 -1.09 -25.70
N VAL A 13 36.30 -1.29 -24.41
CA VAL A 13 36.94 -2.28 -23.55
C VAL A 13 36.18 -3.60 -23.63
N VAL A 14 36.87 -4.63 -24.15
CA VAL A 14 36.47 -6.04 -24.20
C VAL A 14 36.83 -6.69 -22.85
N TYR A 15 35.90 -7.43 -22.25
CA TYR A 15 36.21 -8.39 -21.19
C TYR A 15 36.22 -9.79 -21.82
N SER A 16 37.36 -10.46 -21.68
CA SER A 16 37.58 -11.84 -22.11
C SER A 16 37.04 -12.83 -21.08
N ASP A 17 36.34 -13.84 -21.60
CA ASP A 17 36.00 -15.09 -20.93
C ASP A 17 37.26 -15.93 -20.70
N GLU A 18 37.42 -16.49 -19.49
CA GLU A 18 38.32 -17.62 -19.25
C GLU A 18 37.53 -18.75 -18.57
N GLN A 19 37.63 -19.91 -19.20
CA GLN A 19 37.08 -21.20 -18.78
C GLN A 19 37.82 -21.76 -17.56
N ALA A 20 37.10 -22.47 -16.69
CA ALA A 20 37.69 -23.51 -15.85
C ALA A 20 36.69 -24.67 -15.73
N GLU A 21 37.17 -25.85 -16.09
CA GLU A 21 36.49 -27.13 -16.09
C GLU A 21 36.29 -27.70 -14.68
N GLU A 22 35.35 -28.65 -14.63
CA GLU A 22 35.12 -29.78 -13.74
C GLU A 22 35.97 -29.91 -12.45
N GLU A 23 35.27 -30.13 -11.32
CA GLU A 23 35.39 -31.42 -10.63
C GLU A 23 34.16 -31.70 -9.75
N SER A 24 33.54 -32.84 -10.03
CA SER A 24 32.45 -33.44 -9.26
C SER A 24 33.07 -34.23 -8.11
N SER A 25 32.69 -33.93 -6.87
CA SER A 25 32.77 -34.93 -5.80
C SER A 25 31.57 -34.84 -4.86
N THR A 26 30.86 -35.96 -4.82
CA THR A 26 29.80 -36.31 -3.89
C THR A 26 30.43 -36.66 -2.55
N ASN A 27 29.96 -36.04 -1.47
CA ASN A 27 30.19 -36.57 -0.12
C ASN A 27 28.93 -36.41 0.73
N SER A 28 28.31 -37.56 0.95
CA SER A 28 27.29 -37.85 1.96
C SER A 28 27.85 -37.65 3.36
N ILE A 29 27.23 -36.80 4.18
CA ILE A 29 27.49 -36.73 5.62
C ILE A 29 26.27 -37.28 6.34
N GLN A 30 26.52 -38.36 7.08
CA GLN A 30 25.62 -39.00 8.02
C GLN A 30 25.32 -38.04 9.18
N LEU A 31 24.04 -37.82 9.47
CA LEU A 31 23.57 -37.26 10.73
C LEU A 31 23.58 -38.39 11.77
N LYS A 32 24.37 -38.22 12.83
CA LYS A 32 24.26 -38.99 14.07
C LYS A 32 23.61 -38.12 15.13
N ASP A 33 22.62 -38.70 15.76
CA ASP A 33 21.92 -38.19 16.94
C ASP A 33 22.88 -38.05 18.12
N ALA A 34 22.70 -36.96 18.86
CA ALA A 34 23.19 -36.81 20.23
C ALA A 34 22.15 -35.97 21.00
N GLU A 35 21.31 -36.68 21.75
CA GLU A 35 20.62 -36.17 22.93
C GLU A 35 21.65 -35.98 24.04
N GLU A 36 21.68 -34.82 24.69
CA GLU A 36 22.09 -34.69 26.10
C GLU A 36 21.68 -33.32 26.67
N ASP A 37 20.81 -33.40 27.68
CA ASP A 37 20.73 -32.64 28.94
C ASP A 37 21.12 -31.14 28.96
N MET A 38 20.09 -30.31 29.13
CA MET A 38 20.23 -28.93 29.62
C MET A 38 19.79 -28.84 31.08
N GLU A 39 20.78 -28.77 31.97
CA GLU A 39 20.62 -28.27 33.33
C GLU A 39 20.54 -26.74 33.36
N ASP A 40 19.71 -26.27 34.27
CA ASP A 40 19.32 -24.90 34.55
C ASP A 40 20.47 -24.14 35.25
N THR A 41 20.97 -23.07 34.64
CA THR A 41 21.76 -22.06 35.38
C THR A 41 21.49 -20.66 34.86
N THR A 42 20.64 -19.95 35.60
CA THR A 42 20.35 -18.54 35.44
C THR A 42 21.50 -17.71 36.00
N GLN A 43 22.32 -17.12 35.13
CA GLN A 43 23.18 -15.99 35.48
C GLN A 43 22.80 -14.75 34.68
N SER A 44 22.36 -13.74 35.43
CA SER A 44 22.10 -12.37 35.01
C SER A 44 23.40 -11.74 34.47
N GLN A 45 23.45 -11.47 33.16
CA GLN A 45 24.42 -10.57 32.56
C GLN A 45 23.71 -9.39 31.90
N THR A 46 24.05 -8.20 32.38
CA THR A 46 23.75 -6.90 31.81
C THR A 46 24.37 -6.76 30.42
N VAL A 47 23.55 -6.89 29.38
CA VAL A 47 23.97 -6.66 27.98
C VAL A 47 23.94 -5.16 27.68
N ASN A 48 25.13 -4.57 27.52
CA ASN A 48 25.29 -3.31 26.80
C ASN A 48 25.01 -3.56 25.31
N SER A 49 23.86 -3.09 24.80
CA SER A 49 23.59 -3.10 23.36
C SER A 49 24.62 -2.24 22.61
N PRO A 50 25.34 -2.78 21.61
CA PRO A 50 26.20 -1.97 20.77
C PRO A 50 25.36 -1.05 19.88
N ALA A 51 25.86 0.17 19.68
CA ALA A 51 25.26 1.12 18.75
C ALA A 51 25.24 0.52 17.33
N GLU A 52 24.07 0.52 16.69
CA GLU A 52 23.93 0.08 15.30
C GLU A 52 24.86 0.88 14.37
N PRO A 53 25.56 0.23 13.43
CA PRO A 53 26.40 0.92 12.48
C PRO A 53 25.55 1.79 11.54
N ILE A 54 25.97 3.05 11.38
CA ILE A 54 25.46 3.95 10.35
C ILE A 54 25.89 3.38 9.00
N ILE A 55 24.98 2.71 8.30
CA ILE A 55 25.19 2.26 6.93
C ILE A 55 25.07 3.48 6.01
N ASP A 56 26.21 3.98 5.56
CA ASP A 56 26.27 4.95 4.47
C ASP A 56 25.92 4.26 3.14
N TYR A 57 25.03 4.85 2.35
CA TYR A 57 24.59 4.30 1.06
C TYR A 57 25.22 5.10 -0.09
N PRO A 58 26.42 4.73 -0.55
CA PRO A 58 27.06 5.40 -1.68
C PRO A 58 26.35 4.97 -2.97
N GLY A 59 25.46 5.84 -3.48
CA GLY A 59 24.75 5.58 -4.75
C GLY A 59 23.44 6.36 -4.96
N LEU A 60 22.95 7.11 -3.96
CA LEU A 60 21.65 7.78 -4.01
C LEU A 60 21.64 9.19 -4.62
N ARG A 61 22.75 9.66 -5.23
CA ARG A 61 22.89 11.05 -5.68
C ARG A 61 22.55 11.35 -7.16
N SER A 62 22.24 10.41 -8.02
CA SER A 62 22.00 10.73 -9.44
C SER A 62 20.80 9.99 -10.04
N GLY A 63 19.72 10.73 -10.30
CA GLY A 63 18.50 10.23 -10.94
C GLY A 63 17.24 11.04 -10.63
N LEU A 64 17.34 12.04 -9.76
CA LEU A 64 16.28 13.03 -9.56
C LEU A 64 16.41 14.11 -10.63
N VAL A 65 15.33 14.32 -11.36
CA VAL A 65 15.19 15.46 -12.28
C VAL A 65 15.39 16.72 -11.48
N SER A 66 16.35 17.56 -11.90
CA SER A 66 16.47 18.94 -11.44
C SER A 66 15.15 19.65 -11.71
N LEU A 67 14.44 20.03 -10.64
CA LEU A 67 13.30 20.92 -10.76
C LEU A 67 13.77 22.22 -11.44
N PRO A 68 12.94 22.88 -12.26
CA PRO A 68 13.25 24.23 -12.72
C PRO A 68 13.66 25.07 -11.51
N GLN A 69 14.81 25.75 -11.59
CA GLN A 69 15.20 26.69 -10.56
C GLN A 69 14.12 27.78 -10.50
N GLU A 70 13.27 27.73 -9.48
CA GLU A 70 12.34 28.79 -9.16
C GLU A 70 13.15 30.01 -8.72
N GLY A 71 13.40 30.92 -9.66
CA GLY A 71 13.94 32.23 -9.37
C GLY A 71 12.95 33.05 -8.55
N SER A 72 13.45 33.66 -7.47
CA SER A 72 12.88 34.85 -6.80
C SER A 72 11.43 34.76 -6.30
N LEU A 73 11.11 33.80 -5.41
CA LEU A 73 9.88 33.81 -4.61
C LEU A 73 10.13 33.61 -3.10
N ARG A 74 11.37 33.84 -2.63
CA ARG A 74 11.77 33.52 -1.25
C ARG A 74 11.34 34.52 -0.17
N ASP A 75 10.78 35.68 -0.54
CA ASP A 75 10.42 36.74 0.41
C ASP A 75 8.91 36.88 0.68
N ILE A 76 8.12 35.86 0.38
CA ILE A 76 6.73 35.83 0.84
C ILE A 76 6.73 35.34 2.30
N GLU A 77 6.51 36.29 3.22
CA GLU A 77 6.36 36.05 4.66
C GLU A 77 5.46 34.84 4.96
N TYR A 78 5.92 34.04 5.93
CA TYR A 78 5.24 32.87 6.49
C TYR A 78 3.82 33.15 7.05
N SER A 79 3.39 34.41 7.15
CA SER A 79 2.08 34.83 7.69
C SER A 79 0.88 34.34 6.86
N HIS A 80 1.08 33.88 5.64
CA HIS A 80 0.02 33.36 4.76
C HIS A 80 -0.40 31.90 5.01
N TYR A 81 0.17 31.23 6.02
CA TYR A 81 -0.14 29.82 6.31
C TYR A 81 -1.60 29.57 6.77
N ARG A 82 -2.35 30.62 7.13
CA ARG A 82 -3.74 30.52 7.62
C ARG A 82 -4.82 30.48 6.53
N HIS A 83 -4.53 30.85 5.28
CA HIS A 83 -5.55 30.96 4.23
C HIS A 83 -5.32 29.98 3.05
N ARG A 84 -5.63 28.70 3.24
CA ARG A 84 -5.70 27.70 2.14
C ARG A 84 -7.08 27.05 2.06
N ASN A 85 -8.07 27.90 1.83
CA ASN A 85 -9.31 27.52 1.18
C ASN A 85 -9.06 27.48 -0.34
N LYS A 86 -9.90 26.79 -1.12
CA LYS A 86 -9.94 26.89 -2.61
C LYS A 86 -9.98 28.34 -3.15
N LYS A 87 -10.15 29.32 -2.27
CA LYS A 87 -10.14 30.76 -2.54
C LYS A 87 -8.75 31.40 -2.57
N ASP A 88 -7.67 30.69 -2.24
CA ASP A 88 -6.30 31.20 -2.44
C ASP A 88 -6.03 31.35 -3.95
N PRO A 89 -5.79 32.58 -4.47
CA PRO A 89 -5.58 32.83 -5.89
C PRO A 89 -4.44 32.01 -6.48
N TYR A 90 -3.38 31.77 -5.71
CA TYR A 90 -2.22 31.00 -6.18
C TYR A 90 -2.57 29.52 -6.36
N THR A 91 -3.26 28.93 -5.38
CA THR A 91 -3.75 27.56 -5.45
C THR A 91 -4.70 27.36 -6.63
N LYS A 92 -5.60 28.33 -6.87
CA LYS A 92 -6.51 28.32 -8.03
C LYS A 92 -5.72 28.36 -9.35
N LEU A 93 -4.77 29.29 -9.46
CA LEU A 93 -3.90 29.43 -10.64
C LEU A 93 -3.11 28.13 -10.91
N LEU A 94 -2.54 27.50 -9.89
CA LEU A 94 -1.82 26.24 -10.04
C LEU A 94 -2.70 25.11 -10.59
N LEU A 95 -3.95 25.00 -10.12
CA LEU A 95 -4.90 24.01 -10.63
C LEU A 95 -5.31 24.31 -12.06
N GLU A 96 -5.55 25.57 -12.40
CA GLU A 96 -5.87 26.01 -13.77
C GLU A 96 -4.72 25.71 -14.73
N GLN A 97 -3.49 26.05 -14.35
CA GLN A 97 -2.29 25.71 -15.13
C GLN A 97 -2.11 24.20 -15.28
N SER A 98 -2.43 23.41 -14.24
CA SER A 98 -2.32 21.96 -14.28
C SER A 98 -3.37 21.32 -15.19
N ARG A 99 -4.59 21.88 -15.20
CA ARG A 99 -5.68 21.46 -16.10
C ARG A 99 -5.45 21.88 -17.55
N ALA A 100 -4.72 22.96 -17.78
CA ALA A 100 -4.36 23.44 -19.11
C ALA A 100 -3.20 22.65 -19.76
N LEU A 101 -2.55 21.71 -19.02
CA LEU A 101 -1.50 20.89 -19.61
C LEU A 101 -2.08 19.96 -20.68
N PRO A 102 -1.50 19.89 -21.88
CA PRO A 102 -2.03 19.07 -22.96
C PRO A 102 -2.01 17.58 -22.57
N ASP A 103 -2.99 16.81 -23.00
CA ASP A 103 -2.98 15.36 -22.78
C ASP A 103 -1.73 14.72 -23.41
N ILE A 104 -1.11 13.79 -22.68
CA ILE A 104 -0.08 12.94 -23.28
C ILE A 104 -0.79 11.93 -24.17
N ARG A 105 -0.30 11.79 -25.40
CA ARG A 105 -0.82 10.83 -26.38
C ARG A 105 0.17 9.69 -26.56
N ARG A 106 -0.40 8.52 -26.86
CA ARG A 106 0.34 7.37 -27.37
C ARG A 106 0.92 7.70 -28.76
N PRO A 107 1.90 6.92 -29.25
CA PRO A 107 2.41 7.06 -30.62
C PRO A 107 1.34 6.95 -31.71
N ASP A 108 0.27 6.19 -31.46
CA ASP A 108 -0.90 6.05 -32.36
C ASP A 108 -1.94 7.19 -32.21
N GLY A 109 -1.63 8.23 -31.45
CA GLY A 109 -2.51 9.39 -31.21
C GLY A 109 -3.61 9.17 -30.17
N LYS A 110 -3.78 7.94 -29.66
CA LYS A 110 -4.79 7.64 -28.63
C LYS A 110 -4.42 8.25 -27.28
N LYS A 111 -5.42 8.44 -26.41
CA LYS A 111 -5.21 8.89 -25.03
C LYS A 111 -4.46 7.82 -24.23
N VAL A 112 -3.61 8.25 -23.32
CA VAL A 112 -2.92 7.38 -22.36
C VAL A 112 -3.87 6.97 -21.24
N ARG A 113 -3.98 5.67 -20.97
CA ARG A 113 -4.82 5.09 -19.92
C ARG A 113 -3.99 4.84 -18.66
N TYR A 114 -4.47 5.29 -17.51
CA TYR A 114 -3.75 5.15 -16.25
C TYR A 114 -4.46 4.21 -15.28
N LEU A 115 -3.68 3.35 -14.62
CA LEU A 115 -4.09 2.61 -13.44
C LEU A 115 -3.33 3.15 -12.24
N SER A 116 -4.01 3.72 -11.26
CA SER A 116 -3.41 4.13 -9.99
C SER A 116 -3.89 3.23 -8.85
N LEU A 117 -2.94 2.57 -8.19
CA LEU A 117 -3.18 1.77 -6.99
C LEU A 117 -2.49 2.42 -5.80
N GLY A 118 -3.22 2.68 -4.73
CA GLY A 118 -2.59 3.11 -3.49
C GLY A 118 -3.43 4.00 -2.59
N CYS A 119 -2.71 4.85 -1.86
CA CYS A 119 -3.18 5.45 -0.62
C CYS A 119 -3.57 6.94 -0.73
N THR A 120 -3.27 7.64 -1.84
CA THR A 120 -3.66 9.06 -1.96
C THR A 120 -5.14 9.16 -2.25
N SER A 121 -5.94 9.32 -1.20
CA SER A 121 -7.24 9.93 -1.36
C SER A 121 -7.10 11.45 -1.13
N PRO A 122 -7.63 12.30 -2.01
CA PRO A 122 -7.83 13.72 -1.71
C PRO A 122 -8.65 13.93 -0.42
N LYS A 123 -9.46 12.96 -0.01
CA LYS A 123 -10.23 13.03 1.24
C LYS A 123 -9.39 12.81 2.51
N GLN A 124 -8.15 12.32 2.44
CA GLN A 124 -7.32 12.20 3.65
C GLN A 124 -6.95 13.56 4.24
N GLY A 125 -6.76 14.59 3.42
CA GLY A 125 -6.54 15.97 3.89
C GLY A 125 -7.81 16.73 4.28
N ARG A 126 -8.96 16.05 4.46
CA ARG A 126 -10.32 16.58 4.79
C ARG A 126 -10.87 17.72 3.91
N LYS A 127 -10.10 18.31 3.00
CA LYS A 127 -10.49 19.52 2.26
C LYS A 127 -10.19 19.49 0.76
N LEU A 128 -9.39 18.55 0.26
CA LEU A 128 -9.16 18.43 -1.17
C LEU A 128 -10.31 17.65 -1.79
N SER A 129 -10.92 18.21 -2.84
CA SER A 129 -11.93 17.47 -3.60
C SER A 129 -11.27 16.49 -4.56
N TRP A 130 -12.02 15.51 -5.04
CA TRP A 130 -11.47 14.48 -5.91
C TRP A 130 -10.86 15.05 -7.19
N GLU A 131 -11.52 16.07 -7.72
CA GLU A 131 -11.24 16.74 -8.98
C GLU A 131 -9.90 17.49 -8.98
N ASP A 132 -9.36 17.75 -7.79
CA ASP A 132 -8.11 18.47 -7.57
C ASP A 132 -6.93 17.49 -7.28
N SER A 133 -7.17 16.18 -7.28
CA SER A 133 -6.11 15.18 -7.07
C SER A 133 -5.30 14.92 -8.33
N TYR A 134 -4.00 14.64 -8.17
CA TYR A 134 -3.11 14.29 -9.30
C TYR A 134 -3.69 13.16 -10.18
N THR A 135 -4.40 12.19 -9.60
CA THR A 135 -5.01 11.10 -10.36
C THR A 135 -6.11 11.60 -11.28
N ASN A 136 -6.96 12.52 -10.81
CA ASN A 136 -8.00 13.11 -11.66
C ASN A 136 -7.41 14.10 -12.68
N LEU A 137 -6.30 14.75 -12.35
CA LEU A 137 -5.62 15.70 -13.23
C LEU A 137 -4.77 15.03 -14.34
N LEU A 138 -4.54 13.71 -14.29
CA LEU A 138 -3.75 13.00 -15.30
C LEU A 138 -4.53 12.75 -16.60
N SER A 139 -5.81 12.44 -16.48
CA SER A 139 -6.77 12.24 -17.59
C SER A 139 -8.18 12.24 -16.99
N THR A 140 -9.15 12.83 -17.69
CA THR A 140 -10.53 12.86 -17.23
C THR A 140 -11.34 11.61 -17.57
N ASP A 141 -10.91 10.82 -18.57
CA ASP A 141 -11.80 9.82 -19.20
C ASP A 141 -11.24 8.37 -19.15
N THR A 142 -9.98 8.17 -18.75
CA THR A 142 -9.29 6.88 -18.93
C THR A 142 -8.51 6.41 -17.70
N ASN A 143 -8.86 6.94 -16.54
CA ASN A 143 -8.16 6.67 -15.30
C ASN A 143 -8.93 5.71 -14.41
N LEU A 144 -8.33 4.55 -14.15
CA LEU A 144 -8.76 3.69 -13.06
C LEU A 144 -7.98 4.06 -11.81
N VAL A 145 -8.68 4.47 -10.75
CA VAL A 145 -8.09 4.54 -9.42
C VAL A 145 -8.66 3.46 -8.53
N VAL A 146 -7.83 2.47 -8.20
CA VAL A 146 -8.13 1.48 -7.18
C VAL A 146 -7.50 1.93 -5.88
N ARG A 147 -8.35 2.41 -4.98
CA ARG A 147 -7.91 2.73 -3.63
C ARG A 147 -7.76 1.43 -2.85
N ALA A 148 -6.51 1.05 -2.62
CA ALA A 148 -6.17 -0.15 -1.90
C ALA A 148 -5.50 0.26 -0.59
N GLY A 149 -6.18 -0.05 0.51
CA GLY A 149 -6.33 0.80 1.68
C GLY A 149 -5.13 1.60 2.19
N CYS A 150 -5.41 2.84 2.55
CA CYS A 150 -4.49 3.78 3.17
C CYS A 150 -4.39 3.47 4.67
N GLY A 151 -3.62 2.46 5.03
CA GLY A 151 -3.48 2.00 6.41
C GLY A 151 -3.00 0.56 6.45
N MET A 152 -3.53 -0.23 7.38
CA MET A 152 -2.93 -1.52 7.73
C MET A 152 -3.03 -2.59 6.61
N THR A 153 -3.90 -2.41 5.61
CA THR A 153 -3.93 -3.33 4.45
C THR A 153 -2.73 -3.20 3.55
N GLY A 154 -2.20 -1.98 3.41
CA GLY A 154 -1.15 -1.66 2.46
C GLY A 154 -1.41 -2.24 1.05
N PRO A 155 -0.35 -2.62 0.34
CA PRO A 155 -0.40 -3.31 -0.93
C PRO A 155 -0.67 -4.81 -0.82
N LEU A 156 -0.77 -5.39 0.38
CA LEU A 156 -1.01 -6.82 0.54
C LEU A 156 -2.39 -7.24 0.01
N TYR A 157 -3.43 -6.46 0.27
CA TYR A 157 -4.74 -6.78 -0.29
C TYR A 157 -4.76 -6.75 -1.83
N PRO A 158 -4.34 -5.65 -2.49
CA PRO A 158 -4.33 -5.62 -3.95
C PRO A 158 -3.31 -6.59 -4.55
N SER A 159 -2.22 -6.96 -3.88
CA SER A 159 -1.28 -7.97 -4.40
C SER A 159 -1.90 -9.35 -4.51
N VAL A 160 -2.90 -9.64 -3.67
CA VAL A 160 -3.61 -10.92 -3.64
C VAL A 160 -4.83 -10.89 -4.54
N CYS A 161 -5.54 -9.76 -4.62
CA CYS A 161 -6.81 -9.63 -5.33
C CYS A 161 -6.74 -8.79 -6.62
N THR A 162 -5.57 -8.66 -7.27
CA THR A 162 -5.39 -7.69 -8.36
C THR A 162 -6.36 -7.92 -9.52
N GLU A 163 -6.55 -9.17 -9.95
CA GLU A 163 -7.43 -9.53 -11.06
C GLU A 163 -8.88 -9.21 -10.73
N SER A 164 -9.35 -9.68 -9.57
CA SER A 164 -10.73 -9.47 -9.14
C SER A 164 -11.03 -7.98 -8.99
N LEU A 165 -10.10 -7.22 -8.41
CA LEU A 165 -10.26 -5.78 -8.23
C LEU A 165 -10.37 -5.03 -9.56
N ILE A 166 -9.50 -5.32 -10.53
CA ILE A 166 -9.55 -4.63 -11.83
C ILE A 166 -10.77 -5.08 -12.63
N SER A 167 -11.13 -6.36 -12.56
CA SER A 167 -12.29 -6.90 -13.29
C SER A 167 -13.61 -6.36 -12.74
N GLU A 168 -13.77 -6.32 -11.41
CA GLU A 168 -14.95 -5.75 -10.75
C GLU A 168 -15.13 -4.29 -11.14
N VAL A 169 -14.04 -3.53 -11.18
CA VAL A 169 -14.09 -2.15 -11.63
C VAL A 169 -14.45 -2.11 -13.11
N THR A 170 -13.57 -2.58 -13.96
CA THR A 170 -13.64 -2.25 -15.39
C THR A 170 -14.76 -3.00 -16.11
N HIS A 171 -15.42 -3.94 -15.43
CA HIS A 171 -16.33 -4.93 -16.01
C HIS A 171 -15.66 -5.72 -17.15
N SER A 172 -14.33 -5.69 -17.22
CA SER A 172 -13.55 -6.25 -18.31
C SER A 172 -12.23 -6.83 -17.81
N ARG A 173 -12.04 -8.14 -18.03
CA ARG A 173 -10.74 -8.75 -17.74
C ARG A 173 -9.65 -8.25 -18.68
N SER A 174 -10.00 -7.83 -19.89
CA SER A 174 -9.07 -7.38 -20.95
C SER A 174 -8.74 -5.89 -20.89
N GLN A 175 -9.12 -5.19 -19.83
CA GLN A 175 -8.76 -3.77 -19.71
C GLN A 175 -7.25 -3.58 -19.75
N GLU A 176 -6.82 -2.72 -20.68
CA GLU A 176 -5.43 -2.35 -20.87
C GLU A 176 -5.12 -1.02 -20.19
N PHE A 177 -3.89 -0.89 -19.69
CA PHE A 177 -3.36 0.34 -19.11
C PHE A 177 -1.97 0.61 -19.66
N ASP A 178 -1.70 1.86 -20.01
CA ASP A 178 -0.41 2.26 -20.57
C ASP A 178 0.56 2.76 -19.49
N VAL A 179 0.01 3.25 -18.36
CA VAL A 179 0.78 3.71 -17.20
C VAL A 179 0.19 3.13 -15.92
N ILE A 180 1.05 2.56 -15.08
CA ILE A 180 0.68 1.99 -13.78
C ILE A 180 1.37 2.79 -12.69
N ILE A 181 0.59 3.36 -11.77
CA ILE A 181 1.07 4.20 -10.67
C ILE A 181 0.85 3.46 -9.36
N LEU A 182 1.95 3.10 -8.69
CA LEU A 182 1.92 2.47 -7.37
C LEU A 182 2.24 3.50 -6.29
N ASN A 183 1.29 3.73 -5.38
CA ASN A 183 1.38 4.80 -4.40
C ASN A 183 1.09 4.38 -2.96
N PHE A 184 2.05 3.69 -2.34
CA PHE A 184 1.94 3.20 -0.98
C PHE A 184 2.97 3.93 -0.08
N PHE A 185 2.47 4.73 0.86
CA PHE A 185 3.30 5.70 1.61
C PHE A 185 3.90 5.16 2.92
N SER A 186 3.38 4.05 3.45
CA SER A 186 3.60 3.71 4.85
C SER A 186 3.38 2.23 5.19
N LYS A 187 3.65 1.93 6.49
CA LYS A 187 3.59 0.62 7.17
C LYS A 187 2.81 -0.46 6.43
N GLY A 188 3.45 -1.61 6.26
CA GLY A 188 2.90 -2.73 5.52
C GLY A 188 3.32 -2.69 4.06
N LEU A 189 4.62 -2.76 3.77
CA LEU A 189 5.14 -2.94 2.41
C LEU A 189 4.97 -4.37 1.88
N ASN A 190 4.50 -5.27 2.75
CA ASN A 190 4.20 -6.66 2.43
C ASN A 190 3.26 -6.69 1.22
N GLY A 191 3.62 -7.47 0.21
CA GLY A 191 2.89 -7.55 -1.05
C GLY A 191 3.18 -6.44 -2.06
N LEU A 192 3.93 -5.36 -1.76
CA LEU A 192 4.18 -4.29 -2.75
C LEU A 192 4.99 -4.79 -3.94
N TYR A 193 6.04 -5.55 -3.66
CA TYR A 193 6.85 -6.16 -4.71
C TYR A 193 6.02 -7.17 -5.51
N ASP A 194 5.25 -8.02 -4.83
CA ASP A 194 4.43 -9.05 -5.49
C ASP A 194 3.32 -8.44 -6.34
N LEU A 195 2.68 -7.35 -5.87
CA LEU A 195 1.75 -6.56 -6.67
C LEU A 195 2.42 -6.01 -7.93
N ALA A 196 3.64 -5.45 -7.80
CA ALA A 196 4.37 -4.92 -8.93
C ALA A 196 4.76 -6.03 -9.93
N VAL A 197 5.16 -7.21 -9.46
CA VAL A 197 5.44 -8.38 -10.29
C VAL A 197 4.20 -8.80 -11.07
N ARG A 198 3.07 -9.03 -10.39
CA ARG A 198 1.81 -9.42 -11.04
C ARG A 198 1.33 -8.40 -12.07
N LEU A 199 1.46 -7.10 -11.76
CA LEU A 199 1.11 -6.04 -12.70
C LEU A 199 2.06 -6.00 -13.90
N ARG A 200 3.35 -6.29 -13.70
CA ARG A 200 4.31 -6.39 -14.81
C ARG A 200 4.05 -7.63 -15.68
N GLU A 201 3.68 -8.76 -15.09
CA GLU A 201 3.26 -9.96 -15.82
C GLU A 201 2.02 -9.69 -16.68
N ARG A 202 1.02 -9.02 -16.10
CA ARG A 202 -0.21 -8.66 -16.83
C ARG A 202 0.01 -7.57 -17.88
N TYR A 203 0.82 -6.56 -17.55
CA TYR A 203 1.05 -5.37 -18.38
C TYR A 203 2.55 -5.19 -18.65
N PRO A 204 3.16 -6.07 -19.48
CA PRO A 204 4.61 -6.10 -19.69
C PRO A 204 5.15 -4.78 -20.23
N ASP A 205 4.40 -4.10 -21.10
CA ASP A 205 4.84 -2.89 -21.79
C ASP A 205 4.43 -1.59 -21.08
N ALA A 206 3.59 -1.67 -20.03
CA ALA A 206 3.12 -0.48 -19.32
C ALA A 206 4.26 0.27 -18.61
N ILE A 207 4.20 1.60 -18.62
CA ILE A 207 5.13 2.44 -17.88
C ILE A 207 4.78 2.36 -16.39
N MET A 208 5.63 1.70 -15.61
CA MET A 208 5.42 1.60 -14.17
C MET A 208 6.08 2.77 -13.44
N VAL A 209 5.28 3.55 -12.74
CA VAL A 209 5.71 4.67 -11.90
C VAL A 209 5.45 4.33 -10.44
N VAL A 210 6.49 4.27 -9.63
CA VAL A 210 6.34 4.04 -8.18
C VAL A 210 6.59 5.34 -7.45
N LEU A 211 5.58 5.75 -6.67
CA LEU A 211 5.59 7.02 -5.97
C LEU A 211 6.31 6.91 -4.62
N ARG A 212 7.41 7.64 -4.51
CA ARG A 212 8.21 7.82 -3.30
C ARG A 212 7.77 9.07 -2.56
N VAL A 213 6.64 8.96 -1.87
CA VAL A 213 6.07 10.02 -1.00
C VAL A 213 6.01 9.52 0.44
N VAL A 214 6.42 10.30 1.42
CA VAL A 214 6.31 9.95 2.85
C VAL A 214 5.09 10.60 3.48
N GLN A 215 4.71 10.12 4.65
CA GLN A 215 3.79 10.86 5.52
C GLN A 215 4.62 11.43 6.67
N MET A 216 4.53 12.74 6.90
CA MET A 216 5.33 13.42 7.92
C MET A 216 4.92 13.01 9.34
N ASN A 217 3.73 12.45 9.53
CA ASN A 217 3.34 11.80 10.77
C ASN A 217 4.06 10.46 11.04
N HIS A 218 4.87 9.95 10.10
CA HIS A 218 5.78 8.80 10.27
C HIS A 218 7.22 9.23 10.59
N ILE A 219 7.35 10.37 11.24
CA ILE A 219 8.60 10.84 11.82
C ILE A 219 8.49 10.64 13.32
N ASN A 220 9.45 9.92 13.88
CA ASN A 220 9.64 9.82 15.32
C ASN A 220 10.49 10.98 15.80
N TRP A 221 10.23 11.43 17.03
CA TRP A 221 11.17 12.29 17.73
C TRP A 221 11.86 11.49 18.84
N ALA A 222 13.12 11.82 19.03
CA ALA A 222 13.97 11.19 20.02
C ALA A 222 14.60 12.24 20.93
N GLN A 223 14.82 11.85 22.18
CA GLN A 223 15.54 12.62 23.17
C GLN A 223 16.61 11.72 23.78
N LYS A 224 17.87 12.18 23.79
CA LYS A 224 19.02 11.38 24.25
C LYS A 224 19.10 10.00 23.59
N GLY A 225 18.87 9.93 22.27
CA GLY A 225 18.92 8.69 21.49
C GLY A 225 17.70 7.77 21.60
N LYS A 226 16.84 7.93 22.63
CA LYS A 226 15.63 7.13 22.81
C LYS A 226 14.45 7.74 22.07
N ILE A 227 13.73 6.93 21.29
CA ILE A 227 12.46 7.33 20.67
C ILE A 227 11.44 7.57 21.78
N ILE A 228 10.87 8.77 21.81
CA ILE A 228 9.85 9.14 22.81
C ILE A 228 8.44 8.97 22.23
N GLY A 229 8.26 9.32 20.96
CA GLY A 229 6.98 9.18 20.26
C GLY A 229 7.04 9.65 18.82
N THR A 230 5.88 9.81 18.21
CA THR A 230 5.74 10.37 16.86
C THR A 230 5.77 11.91 16.89
N LEU A 231 5.99 12.54 15.74
CA LEU A 231 5.94 14.00 15.61
C LEU A 231 4.57 14.58 16.02
N GLU A 232 3.50 13.80 15.82
CA GLU A 232 2.16 14.17 16.30
C GLU A 232 2.09 14.16 17.83
N ASP A 233 2.74 13.19 18.49
CA ASP A 233 2.83 13.13 19.95
C ASP A 233 3.65 14.32 20.50
N LEU A 234 4.72 14.72 19.81
CA LEU A 234 5.48 15.93 20.17
C LEU A 234 4.60 17.18 20.12
N ALA A 235 3.81 17.35 19.06
CA ALA A 235 2.91 18.48 18.92
C ALA A 235 1.85 18.50 20.04
N LYS A 236 1.24 17.34 20.32
CA LYS A 236 0.28 17.18 21.43
C LYS A 236 0.91 17.53 22.79
N TRP A 237 2.09 17.00 23.07
CA TRP A 237 2.81 17.27 24.33
C TRP A 237 3.13 18.76 24.51
N ARG A 238 3.46 19.47 23.43
CA ARG A 238 3.69 20.92 23.42
C ARG A 238 2.41 21.76 23.35
N LYS A 239 1.24 21.13 23.27
CA LYS A 239 -0.06 21.80 23.02
C LYS A 239 -0.08 22.62 21.73
N TYR A 240 0.70 22.23 20.72
CA TYR A 240 0.69 22.81 19.39
C TYR A 240 -0.31 22.07 18.51
N LYS A 241 -0.94 22.80 17.58
CA LYS A 241 -1.70 22.16 16.50
C LYS A 241 -0.70 21.47 15.57
N PHE A 242 -0.99 20.24 15.16
CA PHE A 242 -0.12 19.54 14.20
C PHE A 242 -0.05 20.32 12.88
N GLY A 243 1.16 20.48 12.36
CA GLY A 243 1.45 21.32 11.19
C GLY A 243 1.34 22.82 11.39
N SER A 244 1.41 23.32 12.62
CA SER A 244 1.40 24.76 12.92
C SER A 244 2.79 25.40 12.86
N GLU A 245 2.83 26.74 12.71
CA GLU A 245 4.07 27.54 12.70
C GLU A 245 4.90 27.35 13.98
N GLU A 246 4.25 27.21 15.13
CA GLU A 246 4.93 26.98 16.40
C GLU A 246 5.68 25.64 16.39
N LEU A 247 5.08 24.59 15.81
CA LEU A 247 5.75 23.30 15.63
C LEU A 247 6.91 23.41 14.64
N PHE A 248 6.73 24.12 13.52
CA PHE A 248 7.81 24.36 12.56
C PHE A 248 8.98 25.14 13.15
N SER A 249 8.68 26.20 13.88
CA SER A 249 9.66 27.02 14.58
C SER A 249 10.43 26.18 15.60
N LEU A 250 9.75 25.33 16.38
CA LEU A 250 10.39 24.37 17.27
C LEU A 250 11.35 23.45 16.48
N ILE A 251 10.91 22.86 15.38
CA ILE A 251 11.73 21.95 14.57
C ILE A 251 12.96 22.69 14.01
N LYS A 252 12.77 23.90 13.49
CA LYS A 252 13.82 24.74 12.89
C LYS A 252 14.88 25.11 13.94
N HIS A 253 14.46 25.68 15.06
CA HIS A 253 15.35 26.35 16.01
C HIS A 253 15.86 25.44 17.14
N ASN A 254 15.18 24.33 17.45
CA ASN A 254 15.65 23.41 18.48
C ASN A 254 16.73 22.47 17.93
N LYS A 255 17.99 22.70 18.34
CA LYS A 255 19.14 21.86 17.95
C LYS A 255 19.18 20.51 18.67
N GLN A 256 18.53 20.39 19.84
CA GLN A 256 18.50 19.16 20.64
C GLN A 256 17.43 18.18 20.16
N LEU A 257 16.45 18.65 19.38
CA LEU A 257 15.40 17.82 18.82
C LEU A 257 15.97 16.91 17.72
N THR A 258 16.01 15.61 18.00
CA THR A 258 16.38 14.60 17.00
C THR A 258 15.13 14.03 16.36
N LEU A 259 15.06 14.03 15.02
CA LEU A 259 13.98 13.42 14.27
C LEU A 259 14.50 12.18 13.52
N ARG A 260 13.69 11.12 13.45
CA ARG A 260 14.03 9.87 12.76
C ARG A 260 12.88 9.40 11.90
N TRP A 261 13.18 8.94 10.69
CA TRP A 261 12.19 8.30 9.84
C TRP A 261 11.74 6.95 10.43
N MET A 262 10.44 6.65 10.33
CA MET A 262 9.90 5.34 10.69
C MET A 262 9.75 4.46 9.45
N GLY A 263 10.53 3.36 9.35
CA GLY A 263 10.37 2.35 8.29
C GLY A 263 10.77 2.80 6.88
N PHE A 264 11.52 3.91 6.76
CA PHE A 264 11.85 4.51 5.47
C PHE A 264 12.92 3.73 4.71
N ALA A 265 13.93 3.20 5.41
CA ALA A 265 14.99 2.43 4.78
C ALA A 265 14.45 1.12 4.18
N GLU A 266 13.59 0.41 4.90
CA GLU A 266 12.91 -0.81 4.44
C GLU A 266 12.07 -0.53 3.21
N ARG A 267 11.37 0.61 3.20
CA ARG A 267 10.62 1.08 2.04
C ARG A 267 11.49 1.30 0.83
N ASP A 268 12.54 2.10 0.97
CA ASP A 268 13.42 2.40 -0.14
C ASP A 268 14.08 1.13 -0.70
N LYS A 269 14.44 0.16 0.15
CA LYS A 269 14.90 -1.16 -0.30
C LYS A 269 13.89 -1.85 -1.23
N VAL A 270 12.61 -1.87 -0.87
CA VAL A 270 11.55 -2.45 -1.72
C VAL A 270 11.37 -1.65 -3.01
N LEU A 271 11.35 -0.32 -2.94
CA LEU A 271 11.20 0.54 -4.14
C LEU A 271 12.37 0.36 -5.11
N LEU A 272 13.61 0.30 -4.59
CA LEU A 272 14.80 0.06 -5.39
C LEU A 272 14.80 -1.35 -5.98
N LYS A 273 14.30 -2.36 -5.26
CA LYS A 273 14.10 -3.71 -5.79
C LYS A 273 13.12 -3.69 -6.98
N ILE A 274 11.98 -2.99 -6.86
CA ILE A 274 11.00 -2.84 -7.95
C ILE A 274 11.62 -2.12 -9.15
N LYS A 275 12.35 -1.02 -8.93
CA LYS A 275 13.08 -0.31 -10.00
C LYS A 275 14.07 -1.24 -10.71
N LYS A 276 14.92 -1.94 -9.96
CA LYS A 276 15.99 -2.79 -10.50
C LYS A 276 15.43 -3.99 -11.26
N LYS A 277 14.41 -4.66 -10.72
CA LYS A 277 13.88 -5.92 -11.28
C LYS A 277 12.80 -5.72 -12.33
N LEU A 278 12.01 -4.65 -12.25
CA LEU A 278 10.82 -4.46 -13.09
C LEU A 278 10.87 -3.18 -13.95
N GLY A 279 12.03 -2.52 -14.02
CA GLY A 279 12.26 -1.32 -14.83
C GLY A 279 11.40 -0.12 -14.41
N ALA A 280 10.91 -0.10 -13.17
CA ALA A 280 9.99 0.95 -12.73
C ALA A 280 10.69 2.30 -12.53
N LYS A 281 9.99 3.39 -12.86
CA LYS A 281 10.44 4.77 -12.63
C LYS A 281 10.01 5.21 -11.23
N ILE A 282 10.98 5.50 -10.36
CA ILE A 282 10.68 6.09 -9.04
C ILE A 282 10.50 7.60 -9.22
N ARG A 283 9.36 8.14 -8.77
CA ARG A 283 9.04 9.57 -8.80
C ARG A 283 8.44 9.98 -7.47
N GLY A 284 8.52 11.25 -7.08
CA GLY A 284 7.97 11.68 -5.80
C GLY A 284 8.50 13.02 -5.34
N ILE A 285 8.22 13.33 -4.08
CA ILE A 285 8.80 14.50 -3.41
C ILE A 285 10.27 14.15 -3.13
N PRO A 286 11.24 15.01 -3.48
CA PRO A 286 12.63 14.77 -3.11
C PRO A 286 12.75 14.76 -1.59
N MET A 287 13.53 13.83 -1.04
CA MET A 287 13.64 13.66 0.41
C MET A 287 15.10 13.53 0.81
N SER A 288 15.40 14.13 1.96
CA SER A 288 16.69 13.97 2.64
C SER A 288 16.62 12.81 3.63
N LEU A 289 17.78 12.18 3.87
CA LEU A 289 17.93 11.22 4.96
C LEU A 289 17.67 11.88 6.32
N ASP A 290 17.89 13.19 6.42
CA ASP A 290 17.47 14.00 7.56
C ASP A 290 15.98 14.37 7.45
N PRO A 291 15.10 13.87 8.36
CA PRO A 291 13.70 14.26 8.37
C PRO A 291 13.52 15.76 8.62
N LYS A 292 14.41 16.40 9.39
CA LYS A 292 14.32 17.83 9.70
C LYS A 292 14.49 18.68 8.45
N GLU A 293 15.53 18.43 7.64
CA GLU A 293 15.69 19.07 6.33
C GLU A 293 14.45 18.86 5.46
N THR A 294 13.92 17.64 5.41
CA THR A 294 12.75 17.31 4.59
C THR A 294 11.51 18.10 5.02
N ILE A 295 11.25 18.21 6.32
CA ILE A 295 10.15 19.04 6.85
C ILE A 295 10.35 20.49 6.42
N LEU A 296 11.51 21.08 6.74
CA LEU A 296 11.74 22.50 6.48
C LEU A 296 11.62 22.86 5.00
N LYS A 297 12.08 21.98 4.11
CA LYS A 297 12.10 22.22 2.67
C LYS A 297 10.79 21.86 1.95
N TYR A 298 10.07 20.82 2.39
CA TYR A 298 8.98 20.23 1.61
C TYR A 298 7.61 20.23 2.29
N HIS A 299 7.49 20.81 3.50
CA HIS A 299 6.23 20.82 4.24
C HIS A 299 5.02 21.40 3.50
N GLU A 300 5.25 22.37 2.60
CA GLU A 300 4.18 22.99 1.82
C GLU A 300 3.48 22.03 0.85
N TYR A 301 4.11 20.90 0.51
CA TYR A 301 3.56 19.84 -0.34
C TYR A 301 2.64 18.88 0.43
N PHE A 302 2.51 19.06 1.75
CA PHE A 302 1.66 18.24 2.63
C PHE A 302 0.48 19.03 3.15
N SER A 303 -0.63 18.35 3.44
CA SER A 303 -1.78 18.95 4.13
C SER A 303 -1.42 19.28 5.59
N GLN A 304 -2.24 20.09 6.25
CA GLN A 304 -1.98 20.51 7.65
C GLN A 304 -1.86 19.35 8.63
N ASP A 305 -2.49 18.21 8.33
CA ASP A 305 -2.38 17.00 9.14
C ASP A 305 -1.10 16.20 8.86
N PHE A 306 -0.26 16.64 7.92
CA PHE A 306 1.01 16.01 7.52
C PHE A 306 0.88 14.54 7.09
N ARG A 307 -0.36 14.09 6.84
CA ARG A 307 -0.70 12.73 6.40
C ARG A 307 -0.97 12.69 4.91
N GLY A 308 -1.73 13.68 4.43
CA GLY A 308 -2.06 13.86 3.01
C GLY A 308 -1.14 14.84 2.30
N LEU A 309 -1.34 14.94 0.99
CA LEU A 309 -0.69 15.96 0.15
C LEU A 309 -1.54 17.24 0.13
N SER A 310 -0.87 18.38 0.01
CA SER A 310 -1.51 19.63 -0.37
C SER A 310 -1.80 19.65 -1.88
N ILE A 311 -2.50 20.69 -2.35
CA ILE A 311 -2.67 20.94 -3.79
C ILE A 311 -1.30 21.07 -4.48
N ARG A 312 -0.36 21.80 -3.87
CA ARG A 312 1.02 21.91 -4.38
C ARG A 312 1.67 20.52 -4.50
N GLY A 313 1.47 19.66 -3.51
CA GLY A 313 1.98 18.28 -3.54
C GLY A 313 1.37 17.45 -4.67
N HIS A 314 0.06 17.52 -4.88
CA HIS A 314 -0.59 16.85 -6.01
C HIS A 314 -0.11 17.37 -7.37
N VAL A 315 0.06 18.68 -7.53
CA VAL A 315 0.60 19.28 -8.76
C VAL A 315 2.04 18.85 -9.02
N LEU A 316 2.88 18.78 -7.97
CA LEU A 316 4.25 18.30 -8.08
C LEU A 316 4.29 16.83 -8.56
N LEU A 317 3.47 15.96 -7.96
CA LEU A 317 3.37 14.56 -8.40
C LEU A 317 2.84 14.42 -9.82
N LEU A 318 1.82 15.20 -10.19
CA LEU A 318 1.28 15.24 -11.55
C LEU A 318 2.39 15.52 -12.57
N LYS A 319 3.20 16.57 -12.34
CA LYS A 319 4.32 16.92 -13.22
C LYS A 319 5.34 15.77 -13.32
N ALA A 320 5.71 15.18 -12.18
CA ALA A 320 6.69 14.10 -12.13
C ALA A 320 6.20 12.83 -12.84
N ILE A 321 4.93 12.47 -12.70
CA ILE A 321 4.29 11.35 -13.40
C ILE A 321 4.23 11.63 -14.90
N ARG A 322 3.74 12.81 -15.30
CA ARG A 322 3.65 13.21 -16.71
C ARG A 322 5.01 13.17 -17.41
N GLN A 323 6.07 13.60 -16.74
CA GLN A 323 7.43 13.48 -17.28
C GLN A 323 7.86 12.01 -17.45
N ALA A 324 7.57 11.16 -16.47
CA ALA A 324 7.85 9.73 -16.56
C ALA A 324 7.05 9.05 -17.69
N THR A 325 5.80 9.45 -17.89
CA THR A 325 4.96 9.01 -18.99
C THR A 325 5.52 9.47 -20.33
N LYS A 326 5.77 10.77 -20.52
CA LYS A 326 6.29 11.32 -21.78
C LYS A 326 7.56 10.59 -22.24
N THR A 327 8.54 10.49 -21.34
CA THR A 327 9.79 9.77 -21.63
C THR A 327 9.63 8.26 -21.83
N GLY A 328 8.57 7.64 -21.31
CA GLY A 328 8.31 6.22 -21.58
C GLY A 328 7.52 6.00 -22.87
N MET A 329 6.71 6.98 -23.27
CA MET A 329 5.91 6.93 -24.50
C MET A 329 6.76 7.00 -25.77
N GLU A 330 7.96 7.58 -25.67
CA GLU A 330 8.96 7.61 -26.76
C GLU A 330 9.35 6.21 -27.24
N THR A 331 9.35 5.22 -26.34
CA THR A 331 9.69 3.81 -26.63
C THR A 331 8.51 2.87 -26.44
N TYR A 332 7.29 3.40 -26.31
CA TYR A 332 6.10 2.59 -26.05
C TYR A 332 5.63 1.93 -27.35
N PRO A 333 5.31 0.63 -27.36
CA PRO A 333 4.86 -0.05 -28.57
C PRO A 333 3.52 0.50 -29.06
N MET A 334 3.30 0.49 -30.37
CA MET A 334 2.00 0.89 -30.96
C MET A 334 0.87 -0.01 -30.46
N GLU A 335 1.15 -1.31 -30.31
CA GLU A 335 0.24 -2.34 -29.82
C GLU A 335 0.82 -2.95 -28.54
N PRO A 336 0.43 -2.43 -27.35
CA PRO A 336 0.92 -2.95 -26.09
C PRO A 336 0.38 -4.35 -25.84
N ARG A 337 1.25 -5.25 -25.36
CA ARG A 337 0.87 -6.62 -25.05
C ARG A 337 0.14 -6.67 -23.72
N ILE A 338 -0.77 -7.63 -23.63
CA ILE A 338 -1.49 -7.99 -22.43
C ILE A 338 -1.12 -9.43 -22.07
N GLY A 339 -0.38 -9.59 -20.98
CA GLY A 339 0.03 -10.89 -20.46
C GLY A 339 -1.08 -11.57 -19.68
N THR A 340 -0.77 -12.53 -18.81
CA THR A 340 -1.76 -13.23 -17.98
C THR A 340 -1.83 -12.63 -16.58
N TRP A 341 -2.85 -13.00 -15.79
CA TRP A 341 -2.86 -12.71 -14.35
C TRP A 341 -1.98 -13.69 -13.54
N GLY A 342 -1.08 -14.39 -14.23
CA GLY A 342 -0.36 -15.55 -13.73
C GLY A 342 -1.35 -16.62 -13.32
N ASP A 343 -1.31 -16.95 -12.03
CA ASP A 343 -2.21 -17.89 -11.39
C ASP A 343 -3.66 -17.40 -11.23
N GLY A 344 -3.91 -16.11 -11.41
CA GLY A 344 -5.22 -15.49 -11.20
C GLY A 344 -5.63 -15.40 -9.72
N ASP A 345 -6.73 -14.69 -9.47
CA ASP A 345 -7.39 -14.65 -8.17
C ASP A 345 -8.92 -14.53 -8.27
N LYS A 346 -9.62 -15.09 -7.26
CA LYS A 346 -11.05 -14.83 -7.04
C LYS A 346 -11.25 -14.25 -5.65
N CYS A 347 -11.51 -12.96 -5.58
CA CYS A 347 -11.80 -12.25 -4.36
C CYS A 347 -13.21 -11.66 -4.40
N SER A 348 -13.94 -11.85 -3.32
CA SER A 348 -15.25 -11.24 -3.10
C SER A 348 -15.12 -10.30 -1.91
N SER A 349 -15.29 -9.00 -2.15
CA SER A 349 -15.23 -7.98 -1.10
C SER A 349 -16.57 -7.26 -1.02
N TRP A 350 -17.26 -7.43 0.10
CA TRP A 350 -18.54 -6.77 0.33
C TRP A 350 -18.38 -5.38 0.95
N TYR A 351 -17.17 -5.06 1.40
CA TYR A 351 -16.88 -3.89 2.23
C TYR A 351 -17.41 -2.57 1.67
N THR A 352 -17.43 -2.41 0.35
CA THR A 352 -17.86 -1.19 -0.33
C THR A 352 -19.13 -1.36 -1.15
N SER A 353 -19.35 -2.53 -1.76
CA SER A 353 -20.51 -2.77 -2.63
C SER A 353 -21.77 -3.13 -1.84
N GLY A 354 -21.63 -3.88 -0.74
CA GLY A 354 -22.76 -4.51 -0.07
C GLY A 354 -23.47 -5.58 -0.94
N VAL A 355 -22.87 -6.01 -2.05
CA VAL A 355 -23.49 -6.97 -2.99
C VAL A 355 -22.91 -8.35 -2.76
N ILE A 356 -23.75 -9.29 -2.32
CA ILE A 356 -23.39 -10.71 -2.19
C ILE A 356 -23.76 -11.42 -3.48
N THR A 357 -22.81 -12.14 -4.07
CA THR A 357 -23.07 -12.94 -5.29
C THR A 357 -23.09 -14.44 -4.98
N GLU A 358 -22.54 -14.81 -3.85
CA GLU A 358 -22.43 -16.18 -3.36
C GLU A 358 -23.74 -16.66 -2.77
N ASN A 359 -24.03 -17.95 -2.95
CA ASN A 359 -25.12 -18.62 -2.25
C ASN A 359 -24.81 -18.68 -0.74
N HIS A 360 -25.78 -18.33 0.10
CA HIS A 360 -25.59 -18.19 1.54
C HIS A 360 -26.86 -18.55 2.32
N SER A 361 -26.69 -18.83 3.61
CA SER A 361 -27.78 -19.12 4.53
C SER A 361 -28.72 -17.91 4.69
N PRO A 362 -30.04 -18.11 4.84
CA PRO A 362 -30.99 -17.02 5.12
C PRO A 362 -30.72 -16.22 6.41
N SER A 363 -29.95 -16.77 7.34
CA SER A 363 -29.56 -16.10 8.58
C SER A 363 -28.47 -15.04 8.40
N LEU A 364 -27.82 -15.01 7.22
CA LEU A 364 -26.82 -14.00 6.92
C LEU A 364 -27.47 -12.74 6.36
N VAL A 365 -27.11 -11.62 6.96
CA VAL A 365 -27.58 -10.31 6.55
C VAL A 365 -26.41 -9.43 6.15
N MET A 366 -26.60 -8.66 5.08
CA MET A 366 -25.66 -7.61 4.72
C MET A 366 -25.90 -6.40 5.62
N GLU A 367 -25.05 -6.21 6.61
CA GLU A 367 -25.10 -5.06 7.50
C GLU A 367 -24.33 -3.88 6.92
N GLN A 368 -25.03 -2.77 6.69
CA GLN A 368 -24.37 -1.48 6.56
C GLN A 368 -23.88 -1.01 7.95
N PHE A 369 -22.58 -0.88 8.13
CA PHE A 369 -21.99 -0.27 9.32
C PHE A 369 -21.19 0.95 8.90
N THR A 370 -21.55 2.13 9.41
CA THR A 370 -20.83 3.36 9.06
C THR A 370 -20.26 4.00 10.29
N PHE A 371 -19.05 4.55 10.16
CA PHE A 371 -18.45 5.43 11.16
C PHE A 371 -18.66 6.91 10.82
N SER A 372 -19.25 7.22 9.66
CA SER A 372 -19.49 8.56 9.16
C SER A 372 -20.69 8.58 8.24
N SER A 373 -21.49 9.66 8.30
CA SER A 373 -22.62 9.92 7.38
C SER A 373 -22.24 9.92 5.90
N SER A 374 -20.96 10.11 5.58
CA SER A 374 -20.47 10.21 4.20
C SER A 374 -20.04 8.89 3.56
N ARG A 375 -20.02 7.77 4.31
CA ARG A 375 -19.50 6.49 3.81
C ARG A 375 -20.33 5.31 4.28
N LYS A 376 -20.85 4.54 3.34
CA LYS A 376 -21.48 3.24 3.60
C LYS A 376 -20.40 2.16 3.53
N LEU A 377 -20.20 1.43 4.61
CA LEU A 377 -19.37 0.21 4.61
C LEU A 377 -20.29 -0.96 4.93
N PHE A 378 -19.98 -2.13 4.40
CA PHE A 378 -20.84 -3.30 4.54
C PHE A 378 -20.07 -4.54 4.99
N ALA A 379 -20.75 -5.43 5.70
CA ALA A 379 -20.24 -6.74 6.08
C ALA A 379 -21.37 -7.75 6.18
N LEU A 380 -21.04 -9.01 5.92
CA LEU A 380 -21.89 -10.14 6.24
C LEU A 380 -21.87 -10.38 7.74
N SER A 381 -23.03 -10.36 8.39
CA SER A 381 -23.17 -10.67 9.79
C SER A 381 -24.21 -11.76 10.04
N THR A 382 -24.04 -12.43 11.17
CA THR A 382 -25.11 -13.22 11.79
C THR A 382 -25.95 -12.27 12.65
N GLY A 383 -27.26 -12.18 12.42
CA GLY A 383 -28.13 -11.35 13.27
C GLY A 383 -27.95 -11.66 14.76
N LEU A 384 -27.96 -10.63 15.62
CA LEU A 384 -27.73 -10.79 17.06
C LEU A 384 -28.80 -11.68 17.74
N ASP A 385 -29.99 -11.74 17.16
CA ASP A 385 -31.13 -12.50 17.68
C ASP A 385 -31.06 -14.01 17.38
N HIS A 386 -30.14 -14.42 16.49
CA HIS A 386 -29.97 -15.80 16.06
C HIS A 386 -28.50 -16.27 16.09
N PRO A 387 -27.80 -16.15 17.24
CA PRO A 387 -26.37 -16.47 17.33
C PRO A 387 -26.05 -17.96 17.09
N HIS A 388 -27.06 -18.83 17.14
CA HIS A 388 -26.94 -20.27 16.90
C HIS A 388 -27.56 -20.73 15.57
N ALA A 389 -28.16 -19.82 14.79
CA ALA A 389 -28.58 -20.17 13.44
C ALA A 389 -27.32 -20.33 12.59
N GLY A 390 -26.93 -21.58 12.34
CA GLY A 390 -25.73 -21.94 11.60
C GLY A 390 -25.64 -21.14 10.33
N SER A 391 -24.70 -20.20 10.30
CA SER A 391 -24.55 -19.26 9.20
C SER A 391 -23.47 -19.77 8.26
N TRP A 392 -23.77 -19.82 6.97
CA TRP A 392 -22.89 -20.43 5.98
C TRP A 392 -22.91 -19.69 4.65
N ILE A 393 -21.83 -19.82 3.89
CA ILE A 393 -21.69 -19.30 2.53
C ILE A 393 -20.94 -20.30 1.66
N HIS A 394 -21.36 -20.44 0.41
CA HIS A 394 -20.68 -21.24 -0.58
C HIS A 394 -19.52 -20.44 -1.18
N VAL A 395 -18.34 -21.04 -1.18
CA VAL A 395 -17.14 -20.48 -1.79
C VAL A 395 -16.70 -21.39 -2.92
N THR A 396 -16.72 -20.87 -4.13
CA THR A 396 -16.26 -21.63 -5.31
C THR A 396 -14.80 -21.31 -5.61
N ASN A 397 -13.95 -22.32 -5.64
CA ASN A 397 -12.66 -22.29 -6.31
C ASN A 397 -12.87 -22.54 -7.82
N PRO A 398 -12.78 -21.49 -8.66
CA PRO A 398 -13.06 -21.62 -10.09
C PRO A 398 -11.87 -22.20 -10.88
N TYR A 399 -10.73 -22.45 -10.22
CA TYR A 399 -9.52 -22.92 -10.87
C TYR A 399 -9.51 -24.45 -10.91
N ASN A 400 -8.76 -25.00 -11.87
CA ASN A 400 -8.53 -26.44 -12.03
C ASN A 400 -7.44 -27.00 -11.11
N GLN A 401 -6.93 -26.20 -10.18
CA GLN A 401 -5.94 -26.58 -9.20
C GLN A 401 -6.37 -26.17 -7.80
N ASP A 402 -5.76 -26.80 -6.80
CA ASP A 402 -5.95 -26.49 -5.40
C ASP A 402 -5.51 -25.03 -5.10
N ARG A 403 -6.27 -24.35 -4.24
CA ARG A 403 -6.09 -22.93 -3.94
C ARG A 403 -6.25 -22.64 -2.46
N GLN A 404 -5.54 -21.63 -1.97
CA GLN A 404 -5.65 -21.18 -0.60
C GLN A 404 -6.87 -20.28 -0.41
N LEU A 405 -7.66 -20.57 0.61
CA LEU A 405 -8.84 -19.81 1.00
C LEU A 405 -8.56 -18.92 2.20
N PHE A 406 -8.79 -17.62 2.02
CA PHE A 406 -8.76 -16.64 3.09
C PHE A 406 -10.12 -16.04 3.35
N ILE A 407 -10.38 -15.72 4.61
CA ILE A 407 -11.51 -14.88 5.01
C ILE A 407 -10.99 -13.61 5.66
N SER A 408 -11.70 -12.51 5.50
CA SER A 408 -11.39 -11.24 6.16
C SER A 408 -12.56 -10.83 7.03
N TYR A 409 -12.34 -10.56 8.31
CA TYR A 409 -13.38 -10.32 9.31
C TYR A 409 -13.08 -9.10 10.17
N MET A 410 -14.09 -8.49 10.78
CA MET A 410 -13.90 -7.32 11.64
C MET A 410 -13.29 -7.71 12.99
N ALA A 411 -12.34 -6.91 13.44
CA ALA A 411 -11.65 -7.01 14.73
C ALA A 411 -11.59 -5.63 15.38
N SER A 412 -11.41 -5.57 16.70
CA SER A 412 -11.28 -4.29 17.41
C SER A 412 -10.26 -4.37 18.54
N GLY A 413 -9.74 -3.22 18.97
CA GLY A 413 -8.72 -3.14 20.01
C GLY A 413 -8.26 -1.71 20.30
N PRO A 414 -7.18 -1.51 21.08
CA PRO A 414 -6.26 -2.56 21.56
C PRO A 414 -6.71 -3.30 22.83
N ASP A 415 -7.46 -2.66 23.74
CA ASP A 415 -7.63 -3.19 25.10
C ASP A 415 -8.60 -4.37 25.20
N TYR A 416 -9.65 -4.38 24.39
CA TYR A 416 -10.62 -5.47 24.32
C TYR A 416 -11.37 -5.43 22.99
N SER A 417 -12.02 -6.53 22.61
CA SER A 417 -12.80 -6.60 21.38
C SER A 417 -14.31 -6.45 21.62
N ILE A 418 -14.96 -5.63 20.79
CA ILE A 418 -16.42 -5.53 20.68
C ILE A 418 -17.02 -6.58 19.74
N TYR A 419 -16.19 -7.36 19.04
CA TYR A 419 -16.60 -8.47 18.17
C TYR A 419 -16.33 -9.81 18.87
N PRO A 420 -17.17 -10.83 18.67
CA PRO A 420 -17.05 -12.09 19.38
C PRO A 420 -15.94 -12.96 18.78
N GLN A 421 -15.29 -13.75 19.63
CA GLN A 421 -14.54 -14.92 19.19
C GLN A 421 -15.49 -15.85 18.43
N THR A 422 -15.03 -16.42 17.32
CA THR A 422 -15.90 -17.20 16.41
C THR A 422 -15.19 -18.47 15.95
N GLU A 423 -15.88 -19.60 16.01
CA GLU A 423 -15.47 -20.84 15.35
C GLU A 423 -15.92 -20.80 13.89
N ILE A 424 -15.03 -21.20 12.99
CA ILE A 424 -15.24 -21.21 11.56
C ILE A 424 -14.97 -22.62 11.08
N THR A 425 -15.94 -23.20 10.39
CA THR A 425 -15.88 -24.55 9.86
C THR A 425 -15.81 -24.47 8.35
N LEU A 426 -14.75 -25.02 7.78
CA LEU A 426 -14.56 -25.19 6.34
C LEU A 426 -14.88 -26.64 5.99
N GLN A 427 -15.87 -26.84 5.12
CA GLN A 427 -16.25 -28.14 4.59
C GLN A 427 -16.05 -28.18 3.07
N PHE A 428 -15.42 -29.23 2.56
CA PHE A 428 -15.26 -29.46 1.12
C PHE A 428 -15.09 -30.94 0.81
N THR A 429 -15.22 -31.30 -0.46
CA THR A 429 -14.94 -32.65 -0.95
C THR A 429 -13.58 -32.64 -1.65
N ASN A 430 -12.65 -33.49 -1.23
CA ASN A 430 -11.33 -33.56 -1.87
C ASN A 430 -11.38 -34.27 -3.24
N GLN A 431 -10.25 -34.34 -3.93
CA GLN A 431 -10.17 -34.99 -5.26
C GLN A 431 -10.50 -36.50 -5.22
N LYS A 432 -10.46 -37.14 -4.05
CA LYS A 432 -10.85 -38.55 -3.85
C LYS A 432 -12.34 -38.73 -3.57
N GLY A 433 -13.12 -37.66 -3.52
CA GLY A 433 -14.54 -37.71 -3.16
C GLY A 433 -14.80 -37.74 -1.64
N GLU A 434 -13.78 -37.60 -0.81
CA GLU A 434 -13.92 -37.63 0.65
C GLU A 434 -14.35 -36.26 1.17
N ARG A 435 -15.32 -36.25 2.09
CA ARG A 435 -15.75 -35.03 2.78
C ARG A 435 -14.74 -34.68 3.87
N ILE A 436 -14.11 -33.52 3.74
CA ILE A 436 -13.17 -32.96 4.71
C ILE A 436 -13.87 -31.83 5.47
N GLU A 437 -13.69 -31.82 6.78
CA GLU A 437 -14.10 -30.74 7.67
C GLU A 437 -12.89 -30.23 8.46
N ARG A 438 -12.69 -28.91 8.48
CA ARG A 438 -11.64 -28.25 9.28
C ARG A 438 -12.25 -27.13 10.10
N LYS A 439 -11.84 -27.02 11.37
CA LYS A 439 -12.30 -25.98 12.29
C LYS A 439 -11.18 -25.01 12.61
N PHE A 440 -11.55 -23.74 12.70
CA PHE A 440 -10.65 -22.63 12.99
C PHE A 440 -11.29 -21.71 14.01
N THR A 441 -10.47 -21.03 14.80
CA THR A 441 -10.96 -19.99 15.71
C THR A 441 -10.38 -18.64 15.32
N THR A 442 -11.23 -17.62 15.26
CA THR A 442 -10.81 -16.24 15.04
C THR A 442 -10.40 -15.58 16.35
N ASN A 443 -9.39 -14.71 16.30
CA ASN A 443 -9.12 -13.79 17.40
C ASN A 443 -9.59 -12.39 16.97
N PRO A 444 -10.68 -11.85 17.55
CA PRO A 444 -11.24 -10.56 17.17
C PRO A 444 -10.51 -9.39 17.83
N LEU A 445 -9.50 -9.63 18.66
CA LEU A 445 -8.66 -8.59 19.25
C LEU A 445 -7.60 -8.13 18.23
N SER A 446 -7.52 -6.82 18.04
CA SER A 446 -6.51 -6.18 17.19
C SER A 446 -5.42 -5.56 18.06
N SER A 447 -4.20 -6.08 17.95
CA SER A 447 -3.03 -5.56 18.67
C SER A 447 -2.46 -4.28 18.04
N THR A 448 -3.11 -3.73 17.01
CA THR A 448 -2.50 -2.63 16.27
C THR A 448 -2.27 -1.39 17.11
N ALA A 449 -1.04 -0.87 17.01
CA ALA A 449 -0.43 0.21 17.78
C ALA A 449 -1.07 1.61 17.61
N TYR A 450 -2.34 1.70 17.21
CA TYR A 450 -3.12 2.93 17.26
C TYR A 450 -3.77 3.15 18.64
N SER A 451 -3.11 2.73 19.72
CA SER A 451 -3.58 2.91 21.09
C SER A 451 -3.92 4.37 21.41
N HIS A 452 -3.26 5.32 20.77
CA HIS A 452 -3.51 6.76 20.91
C HIS A 452 -4.86 7.24 20.33
N LEU A 453 -5.56 6.43 19.52
CA LEU A 453 -6.86 6.80 18.93
C LEU A 453 -8.07 6.17 19.65
N GLY A 454 -7.83 5.44 20.76
CA GLY A 454 -8.87 4.68 21.44
C GLY A 454 -9.31 3.45 20.63
N ARG A 455 -10.59 3.05 20.78
CA ARG A 455 -11.14 1.85 20.15
C ARG A 455 -11.09 1.96 18.62
N VAL A 456 -10.24 1.16 17.98
CA VAL A 456 -10.17 1.06 16.52
C VAL A 456 -10.87 -0.21 16.06
N ASN A 457 -11.64 -0.09 14.99
CA ASN A 457 -12.11 -1.25 14.24
C ASN A 457 -11.09 -1.52 13.13
N THR A 458 -10.79 -2.77 12.87
CA THR A 458 -9.82 -3.21 11.87
C THR A 458 -10.36 -4.44 11.19
N VAL A 459 -9.80 -4.83 10.06
CA VAL A 459 -10.13 -6.08 9.38
C VAL A 459 -8.98 -7.06 9.63
N LYS A 460 -9.23 -8.30 10.03
CA LYS A 460 -8.19 -9.33 10.14
C LYS A 460 -8.42 -10.35 9.05
N THR A 461 -7.34 -10.88 8.46
CA THR A 461 -7.43 -11.99 7.52
C THR A 461 -7.01 -13.28 8.23
N LYS A 462 -7.81 -14.33 8.08
CA LYS A 462 -7.49 -15.69 8.54
C LYS A 462 -7.36 -16.60 7.33
N ASP A 463 -6.30 -17.38 7.34
CA ASP A 463 -6.10 -18.52 6.44
C ASP A 463 -6.94 -19.70 6.89
N LEU A 464 -7.78 -20.23 6.01
CA LEU A 464 -8.57 -21.45 6.22
C LEU A 464 -7.95 -22.67 5.53
N GLY A 465 -6.78 -22.51 4.91
CA GLY A 465 -6.03 -23.57 4.22
C GLY A 465 -6.42 -23.74 2.76
N VAL A 466 -5.97 -24.86 2.20
CA VAL A 466 -6.14 -25.18 0.78
C VAL A 466 -7.48 -25.88 0.54
N ILE A 467 -8.19 -25.43 -0.50
CA ILE A 467 -9.43 -25.99 -1.05
C ILE A 467 -9.22 -26.49 -2.49
N PRO A 468 -9.82 -27.63 -2.87
CA PRO A 468 -9.74 -28.16 -4.23
C PRO A 468 -10.63 -27.36 -5.20
N PRO A 469 -10.54 -27.62 -6.52
CA PRO A 469 -11.51 -27.12 -7.51
C PRO A 469 -12.95 -27.42 -7.10
N GLY A 470 -13.87 -26.48 -7.38
CA GLY A 470 -15.30 -26.65 -7.10
C GLY A 470 -15.79 -25.86 -5.89
N THR A 471 -16.84 -26.35 -5.22
CA THR A 471 -17.53 -25.62 -4.16
C THR A 471 -17.16 -26.13 -2.78
N SER A 472 -16.78 -25.20 -1.90
CA SER A 472 -16.60 -25.39 -0.46
C SER A 472 -17.70 -24.65 0.30
N VAL A 473 -17.99 -25.06 1.53
CA VAL A 473 -18.91 -24.38 2.44
C VAL A 473 -18.10 -23.83 3.61
N VAL A 474 -18.21 -22.53 3.84
CA VAL A 474 -17.66 -21.89 5.04
C VAL A 474 -18.84 -21.55 5.94
N SER A 475 -18.86 -22.12 7.14
CA SER A 475 -19.83 -21.78 8.17
C SER A 475 -19.15 -21.22 9.40
N TRP A 476 -19.89 -20.48 10.22
CA TRP A 476 -19.34 -19.91 11.45
C TRP A 476 -20.37 -19.79 12.56
N VAL A 477 -19.87 -19.91 13.79
CA VAL A 477 -20.65 -19.83 15.03
C VAL A 477 -19.90 -18.96 16.05
N PRO A 478 -20.48 -17.83 16.49
CA PRO A 478 -19.91 -17.04 17.58
C PRO A 478 -19.80 -17.89 18.86
N LEU A 479 -18.61 -17.91 19.47
CA LEU A 479 -18.32 -18.66 20.70
C LEU A 479 -18.68 -17.88 21.97
N GLU A 480 -18.91 -16.59 21.84
CA GLU A 480 -19.28 -15.69 22.93
C GLU A 480 -20.26 -14.62 22.43
N ARG A 481 -21.02 -14.02 23.34
CA ARG A 481 -21.86 -12.86 23.03
C ARG A 481 -21.07 -11.57 23.21
N LYS A 482 -21.17 -10.65 22.24
CA LYS A 482 -20.63 -9.29 22.31
C LYS A 482 -21.66 -8.29 21.81
N ASN A 483 -21.36 -7.00 22.01
CA ASN A 483 -22.21 -5.88 21.62
C ASN A 483 -22.34 -5.73 20.08
N ARG A 484 -21.48 -6.39 19.30
CA ARG A 484 -21.56 -6.44 17.83
C ARG A 484 -21.51 -7.90 17.37
N PRO A 485 -22.22 -8.26 16.29
CA PRO A 485 -22.13 -9.59 15.73
C PRO A 485 -20.77 -9.83 15.08
N PHE A 486 -20.42 -11.10 14.84
CA PHE A 486 -19.29 -11.43 13.97
C PHE A 486 -19.57 -10.91 12.56
N ARG A 487 -18.56 -10.32 11.93
CA ARG A 487 -18.69 -9.66 10.62
C ARG A 487 -17.59 -10.11 9.67
N ILE A 488 -17.97 -10.68 8.53
CA ILE A 488 -17.05 -10.99 7.42
C ILE A 488 -17.16 -9.88 6.37
N THR A 489 -16.01 -9.43 5.88
CA THR A 489 -15.86 -8.30 4.95
C THR A 489 -15.39 -8.74 3.57
N ALA A 490 -14.64 -9.85 3.48
CA ALA A 490 -14.19 -10.40 2.21
C ALA A 490 -13.83 -11.88 2.31
N MET A 491 -13.81 -12.56 1.16
CA MET A 491 -13.22 -13.88 0.96
C MET A 491 -12.29 -13.86 -0.25
N LYS A 492 -11.26 -14.71 -0.23
CA LYS A 492 -10.23 -14.75 -1.29
C LYS A 492 -9.82 -16.19 -1.56
N VAL A 493 -9.85 -16.58 -2.82
CA VAL A 493 -9.31 -17.85 -3.32
C VAL A 493 -8.13 -17.53 -4.22
N VAL A 494 -6.93 -17.90 -3.81
CA VAL A 494 -5.67 -17.53 -4.48
C VAL A 494 -4.69 -18.69 -4.52
N LYS A 495 -3.59 -18.55 -5.28
CA LYS A 495 -2.52 -19.56 -5.31
C LYS A 495 -2.01 -19.88 -3.91
N GLU A 496 -1.70 -21.15 -3.67
CA GLU A 496 -0.97 -21.59 -2.49
C GLU A 496 0.39 -20.88 -2.35
N GLY A 497 0.83 -20.70 -1.11
CA GLY A 497 2.11 -20.05 -0.78
C GLY A 497 2.02 -18.52 -0.67
N VAL A 498 0.85 -17.94 -0.87
CA VAL A 498 0.61 -16.52 -0.65
C VAL A 498 0.47 -16.29 0.86
N SER A 499 1.55 -15.92 1.54
CA SER A 499 1.52 -15.67 2.98
C SER A 499 0.60 -14.50 3.33
N SER A 500 -0.50 -14.76 4.05
CA SER A 500 -1.49 -13.74 4.42
C SER A 500 -1.20 -13.03 5.75
N VAL A 501 0.05 -12.97 6.20
CA VAL A 501 0.38 -12.32 7.47
C VAL A 501 0.26 -10.81 7.30
N GLY A 502 -0.96 -10.29 7.49
CA GLY A 502 -1.28 -8.88 7.50
C GLY A 502 -2.61 -8.61 8.19
N VAL A 503 -2.63 -7.63 9.09
CA VAL A 503 -3.86 -7.11 9.67
C VAL A 503 -4.39 -6.07 8.70
N LEU A 504 -5.57 -6.27 8.12
CA LEU A 504 -6.19 -5.29 7.25
C LEU A 504 -6.73 -4.08 8.06
N GLY A 505 -6.56 -2.84 7.60
CA GLY A 505 -7.12 -1.67 8.29
C GLY A 505 -8.61 -1.54 7.98
N PRO A 506 -9.40 -0.78 8.77
CA PRO A 506 -10.79 -0.42 8.41
C PRO A 506 -10.86 0.52 7.19
N ALA A 507 -9.74 0.76 6.52
CA ALA A 507 -9.61 1.72 5.43
C ALA A 507 -9.36 1.03 4.09
N VAL A 508 -9.86 -0.20 3.87
CA VAL A 508 -10.04 -0.71 2.51
C VAL A 508 -11.13 0.13 1.85
N ASP A 509 -10.76 1.31 1.37
CA ASP A 509 -11.63 2.14 0.55
C ASP A 509 -11.54 1.60 -0.87
N LEU A 510 -12.16 0.47 -1.22
CA LEU A 510 -12.31 0.10 -2.63
C LEU A 510 -13.31 1.05 -3.29
N ARG A 511 -12.87 2.28 -3.52
CA ARG A 511 -13.63 3.23 -4.30
C ARG A 511 -13.24 3.05 -5.75
N VAL A 512 -14.16 2.44 -6.47
CA VAL A 512 -14.18 2.41 -7.91
C VAL A 512 -14.88 3.67 -8.37
N ASP A 513 -14.10 4.68 -8.72
CA ASP A 513 -14.59 5.92 -9.28
C ASP A 513 -14.53 5.77 -10.81
N HIS A 514 -15.63 5.33 -11.45
CA HIS A 514 -15.81 5.42 -12.91
C HIS A 514 -16.27 6.82 -13.26
N TYR A 515 -15.48 7.53 -14.07
CA TYR A 515 -15.84 8.85 -14.56
C TYR A 515 -15.46 8.97 -16.03
#